data_AF-A0AAD4GFV0-F1
#
_entry.id   AF-A0AAD4GFV0-F1
#
_cell.length_a   1.000
_cell.length_b   1.000
_cell.length_c   1.000
_cell.angle_alpha   90.00
_cell.angle_beta   90.00
_cell.angle_gamma   90.00
#
_symmetry.space_group_name_H-M   'P 1'
#
loop_
_entity.id
_entity.type
_entity.pdbx_description
1 polymer ?
#
loop_
_entity_poly.entity_id
_entity_poly.type
_entity_poly.pdbx_seq_one_letter_code
_entity_poly.pdbx_strand_id
1 'polypeptide(L)' 'IKIVNTRQASISVSISTTGEGGGEDMFFEAAPGGSGIWKRGNAQVAIVYLSDTGETRYMTVFPGSDYSI' A
#
# COMPACT_ATOMS: atom_id res chain seq x y z
N ILE A 1 3.28 6.81 5.55
CA ILE A 1 2.25 6.15 4.73
C ILE A 1 1.68 5.02 5.56
N LYS A 2 0.38 5.02 5.79
CA LYS A 2 -0.34 3.90 6.39
C LYS A 2 -1.44 3.46 5.43
N ILE A 3 -1.56 2.17 5.18
CA ILE A 3 -2.65 1.60 4.39
C ILE A 3 -3.43 0.67 5.30
N VAL A 4 -4.73 0.94 5.45
CA VAL A 4 -5.66 0.17 6.27
C VAL A 4 -6.62 -0.57 5.35
N ASN A 5 -6.75 -1.88 5.55
CA ASN A 5 -7.74 -2.69 4.87
C ASN A 5 -9.08 -2.56 5.59
N THR A 6 -10.04 -1.87 4.97
CA THR A 6 -11.42 -1.74 5.44
C THR A 6 -12.39 -2.70 4.74
N ARG A 7 -11.88 -3.54 3.83
CA ARG A 7 -12.65 -4.57 3.13
C ARG A 7 -12.87 -5.80 4.00
N GLN A 8 -13.80 -6.64 3.56
CA GLN A 8 -14.10 -7.95 4.17
C GLN A 8 -13.25 -9.10 3.59
N ALA A 9 -12.25 -8.79 2.77
CA ALA A 9 -11.29 -9.74 2.21
C ALA A 9 -9.87 -9.21 2.33
N SER A 10 -8.87 -10.07 2.21
CA SER A 10 -7.46 -9.67 2.25
C SER A 10 -7.10 -8.75 1.07
N ILE A 11 -6.16 -7.84 1.31
CA ILE A 11 -5.50 -7.07 0.24
C ILE A 11 -4.02 -7.37 0.26
N SER A 12 -3.42 -7.42 -0.93
CA SER A 12 -1.97 -7.51 -1.08
C SER A 12 -1.49 -6.18 -1.63
N VAL A 13 -0.46 -5.60 -1.03
CA VAL A 13 0.02 -4.28 -1.42
C VAL A 13 1.51 -4.35 -1.64
N SER A 14 1.94 -3.79 -2.76
CA SER A 14 3.34 -3.50 -3.06
C SER A 14 3.54 -1.99 -3.12
N ILE A 15 4.59 -1.48 -2.50
CA ILE A 15 5.02 -0.10 -2.64
C ILE A 15 6.33 -0.12 -3.41
N SER A 16 6.31 0.41 -4.63
CA SER A 16 7.48 0.52 -5.48
C SER A 16 8.09 1.91 -5.36
N THR A 17 9.41 1.95 -5.28
CA THR A 17 10.17 3.19 -5.31
C THR A 17 10.52 3.59 -6.74
N THR A 18 10.09 4.77 -7.16
CA THR A 18 10.30 5.25 -8.54
C THR A 18 11.43 6.28 -8.66
N GLY A 19 12.38 6.38 -7.71
CA GLY A 19 13.44 7.37 -7.78
C GLY A 19 14.65 7.17 -6.87
N GLU A 20 15.75 7.89 -7.17
CA GLU A 20 16.98 7.92 -6.39
C GLU A 20 16.70 8.34 -4.93
N GLY A 21 17.09 7.49 -3.99
CA GLY A 21 16.87 7.71 -2.55
C GLY A 21 15.67 6.96 -1.95
N GLY A 22 14.88 6.25 -2.77
CA GLY A 22 13.85 5.33 -2.30
C GLY A 22 14.47 4.03 -1.83
N GLY A 23 14.18 3.61 -0.59
CA GLY A 23 14.62 2.31 -0.06
C GLY A 23 14.06 1.11 -0.85
N GLU A 24 14.22 -0.10 -0.32
CA GLU A 24 13.73 -1.32 -0.99
C GLU A 24 12.21 -1.27 -1.24
N ASP A 25 11.80 -1.88 -2.36
CA ASP A 25 10.41 -2.22 -2.62
C ASP A 25 9.90 -3.11 -1.49
N MET A 26 8.68 -2.84 -1.04
CA MET A 26 8.10 -3.58 0.08
C MET A 26 6.75 -4.11 -0.29
N PHE A 27 6.50 -5.31 0.20
CA PHE A 27 5.24 -6.01 0.05
C PHE A 27 4.66 -6.34 1.42
N PHE A 28 3.34 -6.28 1.53
CA PHE A 28 2.62 -6.87 2.65
C PHE A 28 1.24 -7.35 2.24
N GLU A 29 0.70 -8.26 3.03
CA GLU A 29 -0.70 -8.66 2.99
C GLU A 29 -1.40 -8.12 4.24
N ALA A 30 -2.59 -7.55 4.06
CA ALA A 30 -3.47 -7.20 5.16
C ALA A 30 -4.78 -7.99 5.08
N ALA A 31 -5.02 -8.80 6.10
CA ALA A 31 -6.34 -9.35 6.39
C ALA A 31 -7.38 -8.24 6.63
N PRO A 32 -8.70 -8.54 6.63
CA PRO A 32 -9.74 -7.58 6.99
C PRO A 32 -9.46 -6.85 8.31
N GLY A 33 -9.49 -5.52 8.30
CA GLY A 33 -9.14 -4.66 9.45
C GLY A 33 -7.64 -4.50 9.70
N GLY A 34 -6.79 -5.23 8.98
CA GLY A 34 -5.33 -5.15 9.07
C GLY A 34 -4.77 -3.85 8.49
N SER A 35 -3.53 -3.52 8.84
CA SER A 35 -2.86 -2.34 8.27
C SER A 35 -1.35 -2.54 8.13
N GLY A 36 -0.76 -1.86 7.16
CA GLY A 36 0.68 -1.73 7.00
C GLY A 36 1.11 -0.27 7.14
N ILE A 37 2.31 -0.05 7.69
CA ILE A 37 2.88 1.29 7.90
C ILE A 37 4.28 1.34 7.32
N TRP A 38 4.56 2.40 6.56
CA TRP A 38 5.88 2.69 6.01
C TRP A 38 6.29 4.12 6.29
N LYS A 39 7.54 4.24 6.73
CA LYS A 39 8.26 5.51 6.83
C LYS A 39 9.03 5.72 5.53
N ARG A 40 8.64 6.72 4.76
CA ARG A 40 9.26 7.15 3.51
C ARG A 40 9.30 8.67 3.49
N GLY A 41 10.33 9.24 2.86
CA GLY A 41 10.53 10.69 2.77
C GLY A 41 9.91 11.35 1.55
N ASN A 42 9.52 10.56 0.55
CA ASN A 42 8.98 10.99 -0.74
C ASN A 42 7.69 10.24 -1.09
N ALA A 43 6.92 10.80 -2.03
CA ALA A 43 5.75 10.15 -2.60
C ALA A 43 6.13 8.83 -3.30
N GLN A 44 5.27 7.82 -3.21
CA GLN A 44 5.47 6.50 -3.80
C GLN A 44 4.26 6.09 -4.64
N VAL A 45 4.42 5.05 -5.45
CA VAL A 45 3.30 4.36 -6.07
C VAL A 45 3.01 3.09 -5.27
N ALA A 46 1.78 2.98 -4.77
CA ALA A 46 1.26 1.75 -4.19
C ALA A 46 0.43 1.00 -5.23
N ILE A 47 0.71 -0.29 -5.37
CA ILE A 47 0.00 -1.25 -6.18
C ILE A 47 -0.78 -2.14 -5.21
N VAL A 48 -2.10 -2.16 -5.31
CA VAL A 48 -2.99 -2.86 -4.38
C VAL A 48 -3.81 -3.88 -5.13
N TYR A 49 -3.64 -5.15 -4.80
CA TYR A 49 -4.43 -6.26 -5.29
C TYR A 49 -5.56 -6.59 -4.30
N LEU A 50 -6.78 -6.65 -4.80
CA LEU A 50 -7.99 -6.96 -4.03
C LEU A 50 -8.36 -8.44 -4.24
N SER A 51 -8.29 -9.25 -3.18
CA SER A 51 -8.54 -10.69 -3.32
C SER A 51 -10.00 -11.05 -3.62
N ASP A 52 -10.96 -10.21 -3.24
CA ASP A 52 -12.40 -10.41 -3.46
C ASP A 52 -12.82 -10.22 -4.92
N THR A 53 -12.24 -9.22 -5.59
CA THR A 53 -12.62 -8.86 -6.97
C THR A 53 -11.59 -9.29 -8.00
N GLY A 54 -10.36 -9.62 -7.58
CA GLY A 54 -9.22 -9.81 -8.47
C GLY A 54 -8.70 -8.52 -9.11
N GLU A 55 -9.21 -7.35 -8.69
CA GLU A 55 -8.83 -6.05 -9.22
C GLU A 55 -7.43 -5.64 -8.71
N THR A 56 -6.64 -5.00 -9.58
CA THR A 56 -5.40 -4.30 -9.17
C THR A 56 -5.59 -2.80 -9.31
N ARG A 57 -5.33 -2.06 -8.22
CA ARG A 57 -5.39 -0.60 -8.16
C ARG A 57 -3.99 0.00 -8.05
N TYR A 58 -3.83 1.17 -8.64
CA TYR A 58 -2.62 1.98 -8.56
C TYR A 58 -2.96 3.31 -7.91
N MET A 59 -2.17 3.72 -6.92
CA MET A 59 -2.36 5.02 -6.26
C MET A 59 -1.04 5.63 -5.83
N THR A 60 -0.97 6.96 -5.94
CA THR A 60 0.14 7.72 -5.39
C THR A 60 -0.09 7.94 -3.90
N VAL A 61 0.87 7.52 -3.08
CA VAL A 61 0.83 7.64 -1.63
C VAL A 61 1.89 8.62 -1.12
N PHE A 62 1.52 9.47 -0.17
CA PHE A 62 2.38 10.54 0.33
C PHE A 62 2.92 10.24 1.75
N PRO A 63 4.14 10.70 2.08
CA PRO A 63 4.68 10.65 3.43
C PRO A 63 3.70 11.21 4.47
N GLY A 64 3.60 10.56 5.62
CA GLY A 64 2.71 10.99 6.70
C GLY A 64 1.20 10.76 6.48
N SER A 65 0.77 10.33 5.30
CA SER A 65 -0.66 10.13 5.00
C SER A 65 -1.17 8.71 5.30
N ASP A 66 -2.48 8.63 5.56
CA ASP A 66 -3.25 7.41 5.81
C ASP A 66 -4.25 7.16 4.66
N TYR A 67 -4.36 5.90 4.23
CA TYR A 67 -5.21 5.45 3.13
C TYR A 67 -6.07 4.27 3.59
N SER A 68 -7.36 4.29 3.27
CA SER A 68 -8.28 3.17 3.52
C SER A 68 -8.67 2.53 2.19
N ILE A 69 -8.60 1.20 2.14
CA ILE A 69 -8.87 0.37 0.97
C ILE A 69 -10.09 -0.52 1.21
#